data_AF-A0A8T3MPS6-F1
#
_entry.id   AF-A0A8T3MPS6-F1
#
_cell.length_a   1.000
_cell.length_b   1.000
_cell.length_c   1.000
_cell.angle_alpha   90.00
_cell.angle_beta   90.00
_cell.angle_gamma   90.00
#
_symmetry.space_group_name_H-M   'P 1'
#
loop_
_entity.id
_entity.type
_entity.pdbx_description
1 polymer ?
#
loop_
_entity_poly.entity_id
_entity_poly.type
_entity_poly.pdbx_seq_one_letter_code
_entity_poly.pdbx_strand_id
1 'polypeptide(L)'
;MDARTGGIFALGILLFAFVLGLVLARPFIAALRYFRVGKQIRREGPQSHYAKQGLLTMGGILPIGVVALIWATIFAVLQGDERGEYVAQTIVPIGALVGVGLLGAIDDYVNVAHGFGIRGRHKLVWQLIVGVAGALYIQRHFGVTGVYLPVFGELEIGAVLFVALAVFAIIAMSNAVNLTDGLDGLAGGLCVFAFLAFA
;
A
#
# COMPACT_ATOMS: atom_id res chain seq x y z
N MET A 1 -7.19 10.34 -25.52
CA MET A 1 -8.34 10.92 -24.78
C MET A 1 -7.93 12.32 -24.34
N ASP A 2 -8.80 13.34 -24.49
CA ASP A 2 -8.50 14.69 -23.97
C ASP A 2 -8.41 14.66 -22.44
N ALA A 3 -7.57 15.55 -21.87
CA ALA A 3 -7.26 15.61 -20.44
C ALA A 3 -8.52 15.67 -19.54
N ARG A 4 -9.59 16.32 -20.03
CA ARG A 4 -10.88 16.39 -19.32
C ARG A 4 -11.58 15.04 -19.24
N THR A 5 -11.58 14.26 -20.32
CA THR A 5 -12.21 12.94 -20.38
C THR A 5 -11.43 11.92 -19.54
N GLY A 6 -10.09 12.01 -19.54
CA GLY A 6 -9.23 11.21 -18.65
C GLY A 6 -9.49 11.49 -17.16
N GLY A 7 -9.60 12.77 -16.78
CA GLY A 7 -9.90 13.17 -15.40
C GLY A 7 -11.26 12.67 -14.90
N ILE A 8 -12.30 12.74 -15.73
CA ILE A 8 -13.63 12.21 -15.38
C ILE A 8 -13.59 10.69 -15.15
N PHE A 9 -12.85 9.97 -15.99
CA PHE A 9 -12.71 8.52 -15.87
C PHE A 9 -11.95 8.13 -14.59
N ALA A 10 -10.85 8.81 -14.28
CA ALA A 10 -10.09 8.60 -13.04
C ALA A 10 -10.94 8.86 -11.78
N LEU A 11 -11.72 9.95 -11.79
CA LEU A 11 -12.63 10.28 -10.68
C LEU A 11 -13.75 9.23 -10.55
N GLY A 12 -14.26 8.73 -11.67
CA GLY A 12 -15.21 7.62 -11.70
C GLY A 12 -14.65 6.34 -11.08
N ILE A 13 -13.41 5.97 -11.40
CA ILE A 13 -12.73 4.80 -10.79
C ILE A 13 -12.54 5.02 -9.29
N LEU A 14 -12.12 6.21 -8.87
CA LEU A 14 -11.90 6.52 -7.45
C LEU A 14 -13.21 6.43 -6.65
N LEU A 15 -14.30 6.99 -7.17
CA LEU A 15 -15.63 6.88 -6.56
C LEU A 15 -16.08 5.41 -6.50
N PHE A 16 -15.89 4.67 -7.59
CA PHE A 16 -16.24 3.25 -7.65
C PHE A 16 -15.46 2.44 -6.62
N ALA A 17 -14.14 2.67 -6.47
CA ALA A 17 -13.31 2.03 -5.46
C ALA A 17 -13.82 2.30 -4.04
N PHE A 18 -14.16 3.55 -3.75
CA PHE A 18 -14.71 3.95 -2.45
C PHE A 18 -16.04 3.25 -2.15
N VAL A 19 -17.00 3.31 -3.08
CA VAL A 19 -18.32 2.67 -2.92
C VAL A 19 -18.17 1.15 -2.78
N LEU A 20 -17.31 0.53 -3.60
CA LEU A 20 -17.04 -0.91 -3.52
C LEU A 20 -16.46 -1.28 -2.16
N GLY A 21 -15.50 -0.51 -1.66
CA GLY A 21 -14.95 -0.67 -0.31
C GLY A 21 -16.01 -0.58 0.78
N LEU A 22 -16.93 0.40 0.72
CA LEU A 22 -18.04 0.53 1.68
C LEU A 22 -19.00 -0.66 1.64
N VAL A 23 -19.36 -1.12 0.44
CA VAL A 23 -20.25 -2.27 0.25
C VAL A 23 -19.61 -3.55 0.80
N LEU A 24 -18.31 -3.74 0.55
CA LEU A 24 -17.57 -4.92 1.01
C LEU A 24 -17.15 -4.86 2.48
N ALA A 25 -17.15 -3.68 3.12
CA ALA A 25 -16.70 -3.53 4.50
C ALA A 25 -17.52 -4.37 5.49
N ARG A 26 -18.86 -4.38 5.38
CA ARG A 26 -19.73 -5.15 6.27
C ARG A 26 -19.47 -6.67 6.19
N PRO A 27 -19.55 -7.32 5.01
CA PRO A 27 -19.26 -8.76 4.91
C PRO A 27 -17.80 -9.08 5.27
N PHE A 28 -16.85 -8.20 4.95
CA PHE A 28 -15.45 -8.39 5.32
C PHE A 28 -15.25 -8.40 6.83
N ILE A 29 -15.84 -7.44 7.56
CA ILE A 29 -15.80 -7.40 9.02
C ILE A 29 -16.47 -8.63 9.63
N ALA A 30 -17.60 -9.08 9.07
CA ALA A 30 -18.26 -10.30 9.52
C ALA A 30 -17.38 -11.54 9.33
N ALA A 31 -16.68 -11.64 8.20
CA ALA A 31 -15.73 -12.72 7.93
C ALA A 31 -14.56 -12.72 8.93
N LEU A 32 -13.94 -11.56 9.17
CA LEU A 32 -12.84 -11.45 10.15
C LEU A 32 -13.28 -11.84 11.57
N ARG A 33 -14.51 -11.50 11.98
CA ARG A 33 -15.09 -11.95 13.27
C ARG A 33 -15.29 -13.46 13.30
N TYR A 34 -15.78 -14.04 12.21
CA TYR A 34 -15.98 -15.49 12.10
C TYR A 34 -14.66 -16.27 12.22
N PHE A 35 -13.61 -15.80 11.54
CA PHE A 35 -12.27 -16.41 11.61
C PHE A 35 -11.52 -16.10 12.92
N ARG A 36 -12.13 -15.37 13.86
CA ARG A 36 -11.54 -14.98 15.16
C ARG A 36 -10.15 -14.33 15.01
N VAL A 37 -9.97 -13.51 13.97
CA VAL A 37 -8.78 -12.69 13.76
C VAL A 37 -8.83 -11.46 14.68
N GLY A 38 -8.96 -11.74 15.98
CA GLY A 38 -8.99 -10.76 17.05
C GLY A 38 -7.90 -11.12 18.06
N LYS A 39 -7.19 -10.11 18.56
CA LYS A 39 -6.08 -10.30 19.52
C LYS A 39 -6.53 -11.16 20.71
N GLN A 40 -5.87 -12.29 20.96
CA GLN A 40 -5.98 -13.01 22.23
C GLN A 40 -5.24 -12.23 23.33
N ILE A 41 -5.88 -12.03 24.49
CA ILE A 41 -5.36 -11.17 25.55
C ILE A 41 -4.61 -12.03 26.59
N ARG A 42 -3.35 -11.68 26.89
CA ARG A 42 -2.70 -12.06 28.16
C ARG A 42 -3.19 -11.11 29.25
N ARG A 43 -3.66 -11.66 30.38
CA ARG A 43 -4.32 -10.92 31.49
C ARG A 43 -3.42 -9.98 32.31
N GLU A 44 -2.17 -9.75 31.91
CA GLU A 44 -1.18 -9.01 32.70
C GLU A 44 -0.83 -7.67 32.02
N GLY A 45 -1.62 -6.61 32.27
CA GLY A 45 -1.32 -5.26 31.77
C GLY A 45 -2.22 -4.16 32.37
N PRO A 46 -1.82 -2.88 32.32
CA PRO A 46 -2.56 -1.77 32.94
C PRO A 46 -3.93 -1.52 32.28
N GLN A 47 -4.90 -1.01 33.06
CA GLN A 47 -6.31 -0.85 32.68
C GLN A 47 -6.58 0.00 31.40
N SER A 48 -5.66 0.85 30.98
CA SER A 48 -5.75 1.62 29.73
C SER A 48 -5.59 0.77 28.46
N HIS A 49 -5.02 -0.43 28.54
CA HIS A 49 -4.92 -1.37 27.42
C HIS A 49 -6.21 -2.15 27.14
N TYR A 50 -7.24 -2.01 27.97
CA TYR A 50 -8.51 -2.73 27.83
C TYR A 50 -9.48 -2.04 26.83
N ALA A 51 -9.23 -0.77 26.47
CA ALA A 51 -10.07 -0.04 25.51
C ALA A 51 -9.90 -0.49 24.05
N LYS A 52 -8.81 -1.20 23.72
CA LYS A 52 -8.54 -1.77 22.38
C LYS A 52 -8.88 -3.28 22.30
N GLN A 53 -9.74 -3.77 23.19
CA GLN A 53 -10.22 -5.15 23.18
C GLN A 53 -11.12 -5.43 21.97
N GLY A 54 -10.88 -6.54 21.28
CA GLY A 54 -11.76 -7.02 20.21
C GLY A 54 -11.71 -6.23 18.89
N LEU A 55 -10.80 -5.25 18.76
CA LEU A 55 -10.54 -4.60 17.48
C LEU A 55 -9.94 -5.62 16.51
N LEU A 56 -10.62 -5.79 15.38
CA LEU A 56 -10.20 -6.68 14.31
C LEU A 56 -8.88 -6.19 13.73
N THR A 57 -7.88 -7.06 13.68
CA THR A 57 -6.60 -6.78 13.03
C THR A 57 -6.71 -7.08 11.53
N MET A 58 -5.78 -6.59 10.71
CA MET A 58 -5.76 -6.80 9.24
C MET A 58 -6.81 -6.04 8.41
N GLY A 59 -7.33 -4.90 8.89
CA GLY A 59 -8.27 -4.06 8.13
C GLY A 59 -7.75 -3.64 6.75
N GLY A 60 -6.43 -3.50 6.59
CA GLY A 60 -5.77 -3.12 5.34
C GLY A 60 -5.93 -4.13 4.19
N ILE A 61 -6.32 -5.38 4.46
CA ILE A 61 -6.58 -6.38 3.41
C ILE A 61 -7.71 -5.92 2.48
N LEU A 62 -8.74 -5.27 3.03
CA LEU A 62 -9.89 -4.81 2.24
C LEU A 62 -9.51 -3.78 1.16
N PRO A 63 -8.88 -2.63 1.48
CA PRO A 63 -8.48 -1.67 0.45
C PRO A 63 -7.45 -2.25 -0.53
N ILE A 64 -6.52 -3.12 -0.09
CA ILE A 64 -5.60 -3.82 -1.01
C ILE A 64 -6.38 -4.69 -1.99
N GLY A 65 -7.34 -5.47 -1.51
CA GLY A 65 -8.17 -6.34 -2.35
C GLY A 65 -9.03 -5.56 -3.35
N VAL A 66 -9.60 -4.43 -2.93
CA VAL A 66 -10.37 -3.53 -3.82
C VAL A 66 -9.49 -2.97 -4.93
N VAL A 67 -8.31 -2.43 -4.59
CA VAL A 67 -7.37 -1.88 -5.59
C VAL A 67 -6.87 -2.96 -6.54
N ALA A 68 -6.52 -4.14 -6.02
CA ALA A 68 -6.07 -5.26 -6.84
C ALA A 68 -7.17 -5.78 -7.79
N LEU A 69 -8.43 -5.84 -7.33
CA LEU A 69 -9.56 -6.24 -8.15
C LEU A 69 -9.82 -5.25 -9.30
N ILE A 70 -9.78 -3.95 -9.01
CA ILE A 70 -9.93 -2.89 -10.02
C ILE A 70 -8.79 -2.98 -11.04
N TRP A 71 -7.54 -3.13 -10.57
CA TRP A 71 -6.38 -3.29 -11.45
C TRP A 71 -6.53 -4.51 -12.37
N ALA A 72 -6.94 -5.66 -11.82
CA ALA A 72 -7.16 -6.89 -12.59
C ALA A 72 -8.31 -6.74 -13.61
N THR A 73 -9.35 -6.00 -13.25
CA THR A 73 -10.48 -5.73 -14.15
C THR A 73 -10.06 -4.84 -15.32
N ILE A 74 -9.28 -3.78 -15.06
CA ILE A 74 -8.74 -2.90 -16.11
C ILE A 74 -7.80 -3.70 -17.02
N PHE A 75 -6.89 -4.49 -16.43
CA PHE A 75 -5.99 -5.37 -17.18
C PHE A 75 -6.74 -6.31 -18.13
N ALA A 76 -7.84 -6.92 -17.67
CA ALA A 76 -8.62 -7.85 -18.47
C ALA A 76 -9.31 -7.19 -19.68
N VAL A 77 -9.69 -5.90 -19.55
CA VAL A 77 -10.41 -5.16 -20.59
C VAL A 77 -9.46 -4.54 -21.62
N LEU A 78 -8.30 -4.02 -21.20
CA LEU A 78 -7.32 -3.42 -22.11
C LEU A 78 -6.75 -4.46 -23.10
N GLN A 79 -6.32 -4.03 -24.28
CA GLN A 79 -5.78 -4.92 -25.33
C GLN A 79 -4.46 -4.39 -25.89
N GLY A 80 -3.64 -5.30 -26.45
CA GLY A 80 -2.41 -4.95 -27.17
C GLY A 80 -1.48 -4.01 -26.40
N ASP A 81 -1.06 -2.94 -27.07
CA ASP A 81 -0.10 -1.96 -26.56
C ASP A 81 -0.63 -1.20 -25.34
N GLU A 82 -1.93 -0.88 -25.28
CA GLU A 82 -2.55 -0.19 -24.14
C GLU A 82 -2.42 -1.01 -22.85
N ARG A 83 -2.61 -2.34 -22.95
CA ARG A 83 -2.41 -3.25 -21.82
C ARG A 83 -0.94 -3.27 -21.41
N GLY A 84 -0.03 -3.27 -22.38
CA GLY A 84 1.42 -3.25 -22.15
C GLY A 84 1.86 -2.01 -21.38
N GLU A 85 1.43 -0.83 -21.83
CA GLU A 85 1.74 0.45 -21.18
C GLU A 85 1.11 0.56 -19.79
N TYR A 86 -0.15 0.14 -19.65
CA TYR A 86 -0.83 0.12 -18.36
C TYR A 86 -0.09 -0.74 -17.34
N VAL A 87 0.29 -1.97 -17.71
CA VAL A 87 1.05 -2.85 -16.82
C VAL A 87 2.40 -2.24 -16.49
N ALA A 88 3.10 -1.69 -17.49
CA ALA A 88 4.41 -1.08 -17.29
C ALA A 88 4.40 0.02 -16.23
N GLN A 89 3.40 0.90 -16.28
CA GLN A 89 3.28 2.04 -15.37
C GLN A 89 2.77 1.64 -13.98
N THR A 90 1.99 0.57 -13.87
CA THR A 90 1.25 0.24 -12.63
C THR A 90 1.77 -0.98 -11.88
N ILE A 91 2.62 -1.82 -12.47
CA ILE A 91 3.08 -3.06 -11.85
C ILE A 91 3.90 -2.82 -10.59
N VAL A 92 4.70 -1.76 -10.54
CA VAL A 92 5.50 -1.42 -9.35
C VAL A 92 4.66 -0.95 -8.19
N PRO A 93 3.76 0.05 -8.31
CA PRO A 93 2.92 0.44 -7.18
C PRO A 93 1.99 -0.69 -6.72
N ILE A 94 1.40 -1.48 -7.62
CA ILE A 94 0.59 -2.65 -7.24
C ILE A 94 1.44 -3.74 -6.57
N GLY A 95 2.62 -4.03 -7.12
CA GLY A 95 3.57 -4.98 -6.55
C GLY A 95 4.05 -4.56 -5.17
N ALA A 96 4.31 -3.27 -4.94
CA ALA A 96 4.67 -2.73 -3.63
C ALA A 96 3.49 -2.81 -2.66
N LEU A 97 2.28 -2.41 -3.09
CA LEU A 97 1.05 -2.48 -2.29
C LEU A 97 0.77 -3.91 -1.80
N VAL A 98 0.82 -4.88 -2.71
CA VAL A 98 0.60 -6.30 -2.38
C VAL A 98 1.79 -6.85 -1.59
N GLY A 99 3.03 -6.60 -2.02
CA GLY A 99 4.23 -7.17 -1.39
C GLY A 99 4.43 -6.69 0.06
N VAL A 100 4.29 -5.39 0.31
CA VAL A 100 4.37 -4.82 1.67
C VAL A 100 3.09 -5.08 2.46
N GLY A 101 1.92 -5.06 1.80
CA GLY A 101 0.65 -5.39 2.41
C GLY A 101 0.59 -6.83 2.94
N LEU A 102 1.15 -7.78 2.19
CA LEU A 102 1.32 -9.17 2.62
C LEU A 102 2.24 -9.26 3.84
N LEU A 103 3.37 -8.53 3.86
CA LEU A 103 4.22 -8.46 5.05
C LEU A 103 3.45 -7.97 6.27
N GLY A 104 2.65 -6.92 6.13
CA GLY A 104 1.79 -6.39 7.19
C GLY A 104 0.75 -7.40 7.66
N ALA A 105 0.08 -8.08 6.73
CA ALA A 105 -0.87 -9.14 7.05
C ALA A 105 -0.19 -10.31 7.79
N ILE A 106 0.97 -10.77 7.34
CA ILE A 106 1.71 -11.84 8.03
C ILE A 106 2.14 -11.38 9.42
N ASP A 107 2.61 -10.15 9.57
CA ASP A 107 2.98 -9.59 10.87
C ASP A 107 1.81 -9.54 11.86
N ASP A 108 0.66 -9.06 11.42
CA ASP A 108 -0.58 -9.01 12.20
C ASP A 108 -1.03 -10.42 12.61
N TYR A 109 -0.95 -11.39 11.69
CA TYR A 109 -1.29 -12.79 11.98
C TYR A 109 -0.35 -13.37 13.04
N VAL A 110 0.96 -13.19 12.89
CA VAL A 110 1.97 -13.69 13.84
C VAL A 110 1.76 -13.05 15.21
N ASN A 111 1.44 -11.76 15.26
CA ASN A 111 1.11 -11.04 16.49
C ASN A 111 -0.13 -11.62 17.17
N VAL A 112 -1.21 -11.87 16.43
CA VAL A 112 -2.43 -12.49 16.99
C VAL A 112 -2.18 -13.90 17.49
N ALA A 113 -1.39 -14.70 16.77
CA ALA A 113 -1.14 -16.11 17.09
C ALA A 113 -0.13 -16.31 18.24
N HIS A 114 0.92 -15.48 18.33
CA HIS A 114 2.05 -15.70 19.25
C HIS A 114 2.25 -14.58 20.28
N GLY A 115 1.54 -13.44 20.13
CA GLY A 115 1.65 -12.29 21.02
C GLY A 115 2.83 -11.34 20.73
N PHE A 116 3.61 -11.61 19.68
CA PHE A 116 4.68 -10.72 19.21
C PHE A 116 4.69 -10.66 17.68
N GLY A 117 5.06 -9.51 17.11
CA GLY A 117 5.22 -9.35 15.67
C GLY A 117 6.57 -9.87 15.15
N ILE A 118 6.72 -9.87 13.83
CA ILE A 118 7.98 -10.13 13.13
C ILE A 118 9.03 -9.12 13.59
N ARG A 119 10.24 -9.61 13.89
CA ARG A 119 11.38 -8.74 14.24
C ARG A 119 11.63 -7.73 13.11
N GLY A 120 11.82 -6.45 13.48
CA GLY A 120 11.99 -5.36 12.52
C GLY A 120 13.05 -5.59 11.44
N ARG A 121 14.17 -6.25 11.78
CA ARG A 121 15.20 -6.62 10.78
C ARG A 121 14.68 -7.49 9.63
N HIS A 122 13.76 -8.43 9.89
CA HIS A 122 13.21 -9.28 8.83
C HIS A 122 12.17 -8.50 8.00
N LYS A 123 11.42 -7.58 8.63
CA LYS A 123 10.55 -6.64 7.91
C LYS A 123 11.35 -5.77 6.94
N LEU A 124 12.48 -5.22 7.42
CA LEU A 124 13.38 -4.41 6.59
C LEU A 124 13.99 -5.21 5.43
N VAL A 125 14.40 -6.46 5.65
CA VAL A 125 14.90 -7.33 4.56
C VAL A 125 13.81 -7.56 3.51
N TRP A 126 12.57 -7.81 3.92
CA TRP A 126 11.44 -7.97 3.01
C TRP A 126 11.15 -6.69 2.22
N GLN A 127 11.05 -5.55 2.92
CA GLN A 127 10.84 -4.25 2.29
C GLN A 127 11.99 -3.88 1.34
N LEU A 128 13.22 -4.26 1.67
CA LEU A 128 14.39 -4.09 0.81
C LEU A 128 14.27 -4.89 -0.49
N ILE A 129 13.83 -6.15 -0.42
CA ILE A 129 13.62 -6.98 -1.61
C ILE A 129 12.55 -6.34 -2.51
N VAL A 130 11.41 -5.94 -1.94
CA VAL A 130 10.32 -5.29 -2.69
C VAL A 130 10.80 -3.96 -3.29
N GLY A 131 11.49 -3.14 -2.50
CA GLY A 131 12.03 -1.85 -2.91
C GLY A 131 13.06 -1.97 -4.03
N VAL A 132 14.01 -2.90 -3.93
CA VAL A 132 15.04 -3.14 -4.96
C VAL A 132 14.42 -3.66 -6.24
N ALA A 133 13.49 -4.61 -6.16
CA ALA A 133 12.80 -5.12 -7.34
C ALA A 133 12.03 -4.01 -8.07
N GLY A 134 11.27 -3.19 -7.33
CA GLY A 134 10.53 -2.06 -7.89
C GLY A 134 11.44 -0.98 -8.49
N ALA A 135 12.48 -0.57 -7.76
CA ALA A 135 13.41 0.46 -8.21
C ALA A 135 14.21 0.04 -9.46
N LEU A 136 14.68 -1.21 -9.50
CA LEU A 136 15.37 -1.76 -10.68
C LEU A 136 14.43 -1.87 -11.88
N TYR A 137 13.16 -2.23 -11.65
CA TYR A 137 12.17 -2.24 -12.72
C TYR A 137 11.99 -0.84 -13.31
N ILE A 138 11.76 0.18 -12.47
CA ILE A 138 11.59 1.56 -12.93
C ILE A 138 12.80 2.02 -13.73
N GLN A 139 14.01 1.82 -13.20
CA GLN A 139 15.24 2.28 -13.84
C GLN A 139 15.47 1.57 -15.18
N ARG A 140 15.27 0.26 -15.27
CA ARG A 140 15.54 -0.50 -16.50
C ARG A 140 14.47 -0.34 -17.57
N HIS A 141 13.21 -0.21 -17.17
CA HIS A 141 12.09 -0.11 -18.11
C HIS A 141 11.92 1.32 -18.64
N PHE A 142 12.07 2.33 -17.77
CA PHE A 142 11.86 3.74 -18.13
C PHE A 142 13.15 4.54 -18.29
N GLY A 143 14.32 3.97 -17.96
CA GLY A 143 15.60 4.64 -18.13
C GLY A 143 15.83 5.82 -17.17
N VAL A 144 15.09 5.91 -16.07
CA VAL A 144 15.12 7.08 -15.17
C VAL A 144 16.48 7.18 -14.45
N THR A 145 17.14 8.32 -14.60
CA THR A 145 18.44 8.64 -13.96
C THR A 145 18.45 9.95 -13.19
N GLY A 146 17.39 10.74 -13.30
CA GLY A 146 17.25 12.04 -12.65
C GLY A 146 16.09 12.09 -11.65
N VAL A 147 16.07 13.16 -10.87
CA VAL A 147 14.94 13.53 -10.00
C VAL A 147 14.53 14.97 -10.28
N TYR A 148 13.23 15.23 -10.26
CA TYR A 148 12.72 16.59 -10.41
C TYR A 148 12.71 17.29 -9.05
N LEU A 149 13.43 18.39 -8.93
CA LEU A 149 13.41 19.26 -7.77
C LEU A 149 12.47 20.45 -8.03
N PRO A 150 11.46 20.68 -7.17
CA PRO A 150 10.66 21.88 -7.25
C PRO A 150 11.58 23.11 -7.29
N VAL A 151 11.29 24.07 -8.17
CA VAL A 151 12.07 25.30 -8.40
C VAL A 151 13.39 25.10 -9.18
N PHE A 152 14.14 24.03 -8.94
CA PHE A 152 15.47 23.84 -9.53
C PHE A 152 15.48 23.00 -10.82
N GLY A 153 14.38 22.33 -11.15
CA GLY A 153 14.24 21.53 -12.36
C GLY A 153 14.81 20.12 -12.20
N GLU A 154 15.15 19.49 -13.32
CA GLU A 154 15.69 18.13 -13.35
C GLU A 154 17.14 18.10 -12.88
N LEU A 155 17.41 17.27 -11.87
CA LEU A 155 18.75 16.97 -11.38
C LEU A 155 19.12 15.54 -11.79
N GLU A 156 20.11 15.42 -12.68
CA GLU A 156 20.70 14.13 -13.03
C GLU A 156 21.57 13.59 -11.90
N ILE A 157 21.23 12.40 -11.41
CA ILE A 157 21.94 11.74 -10.30
C ILE A 157 22.56 10.40 -10.71
N GLY A 158 22.22 9.91 -11.90
CA GLY A 158 22.66 8.63 -12.44
C GLY A 158 21.86 7.44 -11.90
N ALA A 159 21.92 6.33 -12.65
CA ALA A 159 21.09 5.14 -12.40
C ALA A 159 21.28 4.54 -10.99
N VAL A 160 22.52 4.46 -10.50
CA VAL A 160 22.82 3.85 -9.19
C VAL A 160 22.21 4.65 -8.05
N LEU A 161 22.38 5.98 -8.07
CA LEU A 161 21.86 6.84 -7.03
C LEU A 161 20.33 6.94 -7.09
N PHE A 162 19.75 6.97 -8.30
CA PHE A 162 18.30 6.89 -8.49
C PHE A 162 17.72 5.61 -7.88
N VAL A 163 18.31 4.44 -8.17
CA VAL A 163 17.85 3.17 -7.60
C VAL A 163 17.96 3.18 -6.08
N ALA A 164 19.08 3.64 -5.52
CA ALA A 164 19.26 3.73 -4.07
C ALA A 164 18.21 4.64 -3.41
N LEU A 165 17.93 5.80 -4.02
CA LEU A 165 16.93 6.75 -3.54
C LEU A 165 15.51 6.18 -3.62
N ALA A 166 15.15 5.51 -4.72
CA ALA A 166 13.85 4.88 -4.88
C ALA A 166 13.63 3.74 -3.88
N VAL A 167 14.65 2.89 -3.65
CA VAL A 167 14.62 1.85 -2.60
C VAL A 167 14.39 2.49 -1.24
N PHE A 168 15.15 3.53 -0.91
CA PHE A 168 15.00 4.25 0.35
C PHE A 168 13.59 4.82 0.50
N ALA A 169 13.05 5.48 -0.53
CA ALA A 169 11.72 6.07 -0.51
C ALA A 169 10.61 5.03 -0.27
N ILE A 170 10.67 3.88 -0.94
CA ILE A 170 9.69 2.79 -0.77
C ILE A 170 9.71 2.25 0.67
N ILE A 171 10.90 1.97 1.21
CA ILE A 171 11.06 1.47 2.58
C ILE A 171 10.62 2.53 3.59
N ALA A 172 11.07 3.78 3.40
CA ALA A 172 10.77 4.89 4.29
C ALA A 172 9.26 5.15 4.38
N MET A 173 8.56 5.19 3.24
CA MET A 173 7.11 5.41 3.22
C MET A 173 6.35 4.28 3.92
N SER A 174 6.71 3.02 3.68
CA SER A 174 6.08 1.88 4.37
C SER A 174 6.24 1.98 5.89
N ASN A 175 7.43 2.34 6.38
CA ASN A 175 7.68 2.48 7.81
C ASN A 175 7.03 3.75 8.40
N ALA A 176 6.98 4.85 7.66
CA ALA A 176 6.35 6.10 8.10
C ALA A 176 4.84 5.94 8.29
N VAL A 177 4.15 5.29 7.34
CA VAL A 177 2.71 5.00 7.47
C VAL A 177 2.47 4.05 8.65
N ASN A 178 3.27 2.99 8.80
CA ASN A 178 3.15 2.07 9.93
C ASN A 178 3.41 2.75 11.30
N LEU A 179 4.30 3.75 11.36
CA LEU A 179 4.58 4.48 12.60
C LEU A 179 3.44 5.45 12.97
N THR A 180 2.74 5.99 11.99
CA THR A 180 1.61 6.91 12.19
C THR A 180 0.28 6.19 12.44
N ASP A 181 0.22 4.87 12.20
CA ASP A 181 -0.93 4.02 12.48
C ASP A 181 -1.01 3.58 13.95
N GLY A 182 -1.27 4.56 14.84
CA GLY A 182 -1.40 4.35 16.29
C GLY A 182 -2.71 4.85 16.91
N LEU A 183 -3.41 5.72 16.18
CA LEU A 183 -4.68 6.36 16.55
C LEU A 183 -5.73 6.07 15.48
N ASP A 184 -6.97 5.87 15.92
CA ASP A 184 -8.08 5.50 15.03
C ASP A 184 -8.26 6.56 13.93
N GLY A 185 -8.05 6.15 12.69
CA GLY A 185 -8.22 7.00 11.50
C GLY A 185 -7.07 7.94 11.17
N LEU A 186 -5.99 8.02 11.97
CA LEU A 186 -4.87 8.94 11.69
C LEU A 186 -4.13 8.57 10.40
N ALA A 187 -3.62 7.34 10.29
CA ALA A 187 -2.90 6.89 9.09
C ALA A 187 -3.78 6.95 7.83
N GLY A 188 -5.05 6.53 7.95
CA GLY A 188 -6.01 6.62 6.85
C GLY A 188 -6.24 8.07 6.40
N GLY A 189 -6.44 9.00 7.33
CA GLY A 189 -6.60 10.43 7.03
C GLY A 189 -5.36 11.04 6.39
N LEU A 190 -4.15 10.73 6.89
CA LEU A 190 -2.89 11.19 6.29
C LEU A 190 -2.72 10.67 4.85
N CYS A 191 -3.06 9.41 4.60
CA CYS A 191 -3.05 8.83 3.26
C CYS A 191 -4.01 9.56 2.31
N VAL A 192 -5.22 9.95 2.76
CA VAL A 192 -6.16 10.72 1.92
C VAL A 192 -5.52 12.03 1.46
N PHE A 193 -4.92 12.81 2.36
CA PHE A 193 -4.26 14.06 1.99
C PHE A 193 -3.05 13.83 1.07
N ALA A 194 -2.25 12.81 1.32
CA ALA A 194 -1.11 12.47 0.47
C ALA A 194 -1.54 12.08 -0.96
N PHE A 195 -2.55 11.24 -1.11
CA PHE A 195 -3.05 10.83 -2.42
C PHE A 195 -3.77 11.97 -3.15
N LEU A 196 -4.45 12.87 -2.45
CA LEU A 196 -5.02 14.08 -3.05
C LEU A 196 -3.95 15.01 -3.62
N ALA A 197 -2.75 15.05 -3.02
CA ALA A 197 -1.64 15.85 -3.55
C ALA A 197 -1.00 15.24 -4.81
N PHE A 198 -1.24 13.96 -5.09
CA PHE A 198 -0.77 13.28 -6.31
C PHE A 198 -1.79 13.30 -7.45
N ALA A 199 -3.04 13.69 -7.19
CA ALA A 199 -4.13 13.74 -8.17
C ALA A 199 -4.18 15.10 -8.90
#